data_AF-A0AAU8AQR6-F1
#
_entry.id   AF-A0AAU8AQR6-F1
#
_cell.length_a   1.000
_cell.length_b   1.000
_cell.length_c   1.000
_cell.angle_alpha   90.00
_cell.angle_beta   90.00
_cell.angle_gamma   90.00
#
_symmetry.space_group_name_H-M   'P 1'
#
loop_
_entity.id
_entity.type
_entity.pdbx_description
1 polymer ?
#
loop_
_entity_poly.entity_id
_entity_poly.type
_entity_poly.pdbx_seq_one_letter_code
_entity_poly.pdbx_strand_id
1 'polypeptide(L)'
;MSSINTNTSAMNALSTLRQINKDLENTQGRISTGLSVQSGKDNAAYFSISETMSGDSSTYNSINEGLTLTKNSIATARLGAETIQDLAQQFLEKVSFAQGATGGQDEIEADLAELVKQMETTLSQSTFNGDDMLGAGSYAGVSAGSVSATTGALTSGINHAATTATGATVGVTRDVVTGISRAGGAYATTEIAVDTHDVATLVANFKTIATSFGSNASSGSFGAAFLAGALTATESQLSAVTDIATKLGQSEKSIENQQDFLNKVVDNIDAGVGAMIDADMEEEAARLQALQVQQQLATQSLSIANSSPQNILSLFQ
;
A
#
# COMPACT_ATOMS: atom_id res chain seq x y z
N MET A 1 -52.53 -53.46 5.42
CA MET A 1 -51.90 -54.49 6.26
C MET A 1 -51.08 -53.78 7.34
N SER A 2 -51.62 -53.68 8.55
CA SER A 2 -50.90 -53.11 9.70
C SER A 2 -50.03 -54.23 10.30
N SER A 3 -48.70 -54.07 10.27
CA SER A 3 -47.78 -54.95 11.00
C SER A 3 -47.55 -54.36 12.40
N ILE A 4 -47.78 -55.15 13.45
CA ILE A 4 -47.54 -54.73 14.85
C ILE A 4 -46.04 -54.52 15.11
N ASN A 5 -45.18 -55.26 14.41
CA ASN A 5 -43.73 -55.23 14.62
C ASN A 5 -43.00 -54.20 13.75
N THR A 6 -43.65 -53.63 12.74
CA THR A 6 -43.02 -52.71 11.79
C THR A 6 -43.94 -51.53 11.52
N ASN A 7 -43.62 -50.39 12.15
CA ASN A 7 -44.40 -49.17 12.01
C ASN A 7 -43.81 -48.29 10.90
N THR A 8 -44.33 -48.44 9.68
CA THR A 8 -43.90 -47.68 8.51
C THR A 8 -44.18 -46.19 8.64
N SER A 9 -45.25 -45.80 9.33
CA SER A 9 -45.58 -44.39 9.59
C SER A 9 -44.56 -43.72 10.50
N ALA A 10 -44.12 -44.42 11.56
CA ALA A 10 -43.06 -43.94 12.44
C ALA A 10 -41.69 -43.89 11.76
N MET A 11 -41.37 -44.83 10.86
CA MET A 11 -40.13 -44.80 10.08
C MET A 11 -40.08 -43.60 9.11
N ASN A 12 -41.19 -43.30 8.43
CA ASN A 12 -41.29 -42.12 7.56
C ASN A 12 -41.17 -40.83 8.38
N ALA A 13 -41.87 -40.73 9.51
CA ALA A 13 -41.76 -39.58 10.42
C ALA A 13 -40.33 -39.39 10.95
N LEU A 14 -39.63 -40.48 11.27
CA LEU A 14 -38.24 -40.45 11.73
C LEU A 14 -37.27 -40.01 10.61
N SER A 15 -37.50 -40.45 9.37
CA SER A 15 -36.71 -39.99 8.22
C SER A 15 -36.88 -38.48 8.00
N THR A 16 -38.11 -37.98 8.07
CA THR A 16 -38.40 -36.54 7.97
C THR A 16 -37.77 -35.76 9.13
N LEU A 17 -37.85 -36.27 10.37
CA LEU A 17 -37.21 -35.63 11.54
C LEU A 17 -35.69 -35.55 11.39
N ARG A 18 -35.04 -36.60 10.89
CA ARG A 18 -33.59 -36.59 10.61
C ARG A 18 -33.22 -35.58 9.54
N GLN A 19 -34.04 -35.43 8.50
CA GLN A 19 -33.84 -34.42 7.47
C GLN A 19 -33.97 -33.00 8.04
N ILE A 20 -35.03 -32.72 8.81
CA ILE A 20 -35.24 -31.43 9.48
C ILE A 20 -34.06 -31.10 10.41
N ASN A 21 -33.59 -32.07 11.20
CA ASN A 21 -32.43 -31.86 12.08
C ASN A 21 -31.17 -31.51 11.30
N LYS A 22 -30.93 -32.16 10.15
CA LYS A 22 -29.80 -31.86 9.29
C LYS A 22 -29.90 -30.45 8.68
N ASP A 23 -31.09 -30.07 8.23
CA ASP A 23 -31.33 -28.72 7.67
C ASP A 23 -31.20 -27.63 8.75
N LEU A 24 -31.62 -27.92 9.98
CA LEU A 24 -31.48 -27.04 11.13
C LEU A 24 -30.01 -26.86 11.53
N GLU A 25 -29.21 -27.92 11.54
CA GLU A 25 -27.77 -27.86 11.77
C GLU A 25 -27.05 -27.04 10.68
N ASN A 26 -27.44 -27.22 9.41
CA ASN A 26 -26.90 -26.43 8.30
C ASN A 26 -27.25 -24.94 8.42
N THR A 27 -28.52 -24.58 8.65
CA THR A 27 -28.92 -23.17 8.83
C THR A 27 -28.29 -22.56 10.07
N GLN A 28 -28.12 -23.31 11.17
CA GLN A 28 -27.35 -22.83 12.32
C GLN A 28 -25.88 -22.57 11.98
N GLY A 29 -25.25 -23.45 11.20
CA GLY A 29 -23.89 -23.25 10.70
C GLY A 29 -23.76 -21.98 9.86
N ARG A 30 -24.70 -21.73 8.95
CA ARG A 30 -24.75 -20.51 8.13
C ARG A 30 -24.95 -19.25 8.96
N ILE A 31 -25.89 -19.26 9.90
CA ILE A 31 -26.13 -18.13 10.83
C ILE A 31 -24.90 -17.87 11.70
N SER A 32 -24.22 -18.94 12.16
CA SER A 32 -23.04 -18.80 13.02
C SER A 32 -21.82 -18.28 12.28
N THR A 33 -21.68 -18.59 10.99
CA THR A 33 -20.51 -18.20 10.18
C THR A 33 -20.77 -16.95 9.35
N GLY A 34 -22.03 -16.62 9.09
CA GLY A 34 -22.44 -15.58 8.15
C GLY A 34 -22.27 -15.98 6.69
N LEU A 35 -21.85 -17.22 6.39
CA LEU A 35 -21.50 -17.66 5.03
C LEU A 35 -22.49 -18.73 4.54
N SER A 36 -23.01 -18.56 3.33
CA SER A 36 -23.81 -19.55 2.60
C SER A 36 -22.96 -20.70 2.03
N VAL A 37 -21.68 -20.42 1.71
CA VAL A 37 -20.68 -21.38 1.22
C VAL A 37 -19.47 -21.39 2.17
N GLN A 38 -19.46 -22.25 3.17
CA GLN A 38 -18.38 -22.28 4.17
C GLN A 38 -17.14 -23.02 3.67
N SER A 39 -17.33 -24.04 2.82
CA SER A 39 -16.25 -24.91 2.37
C SER A 39 -16.44 -25.38 0.94
N GLY A 40 -15.38 -25.91 0.33
CA GLY A 40 -15.45 -26.56 -0.98
C GLY A 40 -16.41 -27.77 -1.04
N LYS A 41 -16.90 -28.28 0.11
CA LYS A 41 -17.96 -29.29 0.15
C LYS A 41 -19.33 -28.71 -0.18
N ASP A 42 -19.57 -27.44 0.15
CA ASP A 42 -20.84 -26.77 -0.07
C ASP A 42 -20.95 -26.32 -1.53
N ASN A 43 -19.89 -25.68 -2.03
CA ASN A 43 -19.75 -25.38 -3.45
C ASN A 43 -18.29 -25.16 -3.84
N ALA A 44 -17.67 -26.16 -4.48
CA ALA A 44 -16.26 -26.10 -4.86
C ALA A 44 -15.94 -24.92 -5.81
N ALA A 45 -16.84 -24.59 -6.73
CA ALA A 45 -16.59 -23.54 -7.71
C ALA A 45 -16.57 -22.16 -7.03
N TYR A 46 -17.64 -21.79 -6.32
CA TYR A 46 -17.71 -20.51 -5.62
C TYR A 46 -16.63 -20.37 -4.55
N PHE A 47 -16.36 -21.44 -3.79
CA PHE A 47 -15.32 -21.43 -2.76
C PHE A 47 -13.90 -21.24 -3.34
N SER A 48 -13.58 -21.84 -4.50
CA SER A 48 -12.25 -21.67 -5.10
C SER A 48 -12.04 -20.27 -5.69
N ILE A 49 -13.11 -19.67 -6.24
CA ILE A 49 -13.09 -18.33 -6.80
C ILE A 49 -12.99 -17.31 -5.66
N SER A 50 -13.79 -17.45 -4.61
CA SER A 50 -13.74 -16.58 -3.44
C SER A 50 -12.39 -16.62 -2.75
N GLU A 51 -11.78 -17.79 -2.57
CA GLU A 51 -10.46 -17.90 -1.92
C GLU A 51 -9.39 -17.21 -2.75
N THR A 52 -9.47 -17.35 -4.08
CA THR A 52 -8.60 -16.62 -5.01
C THR A 52 -8.80 -15.12 -4.90
N MET A 53 -10.05 -14.65 -4.90
CA MET A 53 -10.40 -13.24 -4.80
C MET A 53 -10.01 -12.64 -3.45
N SER A 54 -10.26 -13.33 -2.34
CA SER A 54 -9.81 -12.93 -1.00
C SER A 54 -8.28 -12.87 -0.90
N GLY A 55 -7.58 -13.82 -1.52
CA GLY A 55 -6.11 -13.79 -1.62
C GLY A 55 -5.61 -12.58 -2.43
N ASP A 56 -6.27 -12.26 -3.54
CA ASP A 56 -5.96 -11.07 -4.34
C ASP A 56 -6.25 -9.78 -3.52
N SER A 57 -7.36 -9.70 -2.80
CA SER A 57 -7.70 -8.59 -1.87
C SER A 57 -6.62 -8.39 -0.80
N SER A 58 -6.22 -9.46 -0.10
CA SER A 58 -5.13 -9.41 0.89
C SER A 58 -3.80 -8.96 0.29
N THR A 59 -3.52 -9.35 -0.95
CA THR A 59 -2.32 -8.96 -1.68
C THR A 59 -2.35 -7.47 -2.01
N TYR A 60 -3.48 -6.94 -2.51
CA TYR A 60 -3.64 -5.51 -2.77
C TYR A 60 -3.53 -4.65 -1.50
N ASN A 61 -4.06 -5.13 -0.37
CA ASN A 61 -3.89 -4.47 0.92
C ASN A 61 -2.41 -4.38 1.33
N SER A 62 -1.65 -5.47 1.12
CA SER A 62 -0.20 -5.48 1.38
C SER A 62 0.57 -4.53 0.45
N ILE A 63 0.17 -4.45 -0.82
CA ILE A 63 0.72 -3.47 -1.77
C ILE A 63 0.40 -2.04 -1.31
N ASN A 64 -0.82 -1.77 -0.84
CA ASN A 64 -1.19 -0.45 -0.35
C ASN A 64 -0.35 -0.01 0.87
N GLU A 65 -0.03 -0.94 1.77
CA GLU A 65 0.87 -0.67 2.88
C GLU A 65 2.30 -0.34 2.38
N GLY A 66 2.80 -1.06 1.37
CA GLY A 66 4.06 -0.74 0.69
C GLY A 66 4.05 0.62 -0.02
N LEU A 67 2.93 0.99 -0.66
CA LEU A 67 2.73 2.31 -1.25
C LEU A 67 2.68 3.41 -0.19
N THR A 68 2.14 3.13 0.99
CA THR A 68 2.13 4.07 2.12
C THR A 68 3.54 4.37 2.58
N LEU A 69 4.40 3.36 2.72
CA LEU A 69 5.81 3.54 3.07
C LEU A 69 6.55 4.37 2.01
N THR A 70 6.30 4.08 0.74
CA THR A 70 6.91 4.81 -0.38
C THR A 70 6.42 6.26 -0.46
N LYS A 71 5.12 6.50 -0.28
CA LYS A 71 4.53 7.84 -0.21
C LYS A 71 5.18 8.66 0.91
N ASN A 72 5.37 8.07 2.09
CA ASN A 72 6.00 8.75 3.23
C ASN A 72 7.47 9.08 2.97
N SER A 73 8.21 8.20 2.27
CA SER A 73 9.58 8.47 1.84
C SER A 73 9.63 9.66 0.86
N ILE A 74 8.78 9.65 -0.17
CA ILE A 74 8.70 10.74 -1.15
C ILE A 74 8.23 12.04 -0.50
N ALA A 75 7.28 12.00 0.41
CA ALA A 75 6.81 13.17 1.14
C ALA A 75 7.92 13.78 2.02
N THR A 76 8.74 12.94 2.65
CA THR A 76 9.91 13.38 3.44
C THR A 76 10.97 14.01 2.54
N ALA A 77 11.21 13.43 1.37
CA ALA A 77 12.10 13.99 0.35
C ALA A 77 11.56 15.32 -0.22
N ARG A 78 10.27 15.40 -0.51
CA ARG A 78 9.63 16.64 -0.99
C ARG A 78 9.79 17.76 0.03
N LEU A 79 9.53 17.49 1.31
CA LEU A 79 9.72 18.45 2.39
C LEU A 79 11.18 18.91 2.48
N GLY A 80 12.15 18.00 2.33
CA GLY A 80 13.57 18.34 2.26
C GLY A 80 13.91 19.23 1.05
N ALA A 81 13.35 18.92 -0.12
CA ALA A 81 13.56 19.71 -1.34
C ALA A 81 12.93 21.12 -1.24
N GLU A 82 11.72 21.24 -0.69
CA GLU A 82 11.04 22.54 -0.47
C GLU A 82 11.82 23.41 0.53
N THR A 83 12.30 22.82 1.63
CA THR A 83 13.12 23.56 2.60
C THR A 83 14.48 23.97 2.04
N ILE A 84 15.11 23.15 1.19
CA ILE A 84 16.31 23.53 0.43
C ILE A 84 15.99 24.63 -0.59
N GLN A 85 14.82 24.61 -1.23
CA GLN A 85 14.38 25.66 -2.15
C GLN A 85 14.27 27.01 -1.43
N ASP A 86 13.72 27.04 -0.22
CA ASP A 86 13.61 28.28 0.57
C ASP A 86 14.99 28.81 1.02
N LEU A 87 15.91 27.92 1.39
CA LEU A 87 17.30 28.29 1.70
C LEU A 87 18.05 28.78 0.45
N ALA A 88 17.80 28.17 -0.71
CA ALA A 88 18.36 28.59 -1.99
C ALA A 88 17.83 29.98 -2.42
N GLN A 89 16.56 30.31 -2.12
CA GLN A 89 16.03 31.66 -2.32
C GLN A 89 16.75 32.69 -1.45
N GLN A 90 16.96 32.40 -0.16
CA GLN A 90 17.74 33.26 0.73
C GLN A 90 19.19 33.41 0.24
N PHE A 91 19.79 32.35 -0.28
CA PHE A 91 21.12 32.39 -0.90
C PHE A 91 21.14 33.34 -2.10
N LEU A 92 20.14 33.25 -2.99
CA LEU A 92 19.98 34.14 -4.13
C LEU A 92 19.82 35.61 -3.71
N GLU A 93 19.02 35.88 -2.68
CA GLU A 93 18.86 37.23 -2.14
C GLU A 93 20.20 37.81 -1.64
N LYS A 94 21.02 37.00 -0.95
CA LYS A 94 22.34 37.40 -0.46
C LYS A 94 23.33 37.66 -1.60
N VAL A 95 23.34 36.81 -2.63
CA VAL A 95 24.16 37.03 -3.84
C VAL A 95 23.70 38.28 -4.60
N SER A 96 22.40 38.51 -4.69
CA SER A 96 21.83 39.71 -5.31
C SER A 96 22.20 40.99 -4.54
N PHE A 97 22.11 40.94 -3.21
CA PHE A 97 22.55 42.04 -2.35
C PHE A 97 24.04 42.37 -2.55
N ALA A 98 24.89 41.36 -2.71
CA ALA A 98 26.31 41.54 -2.96
C ALA A 98 26.62 42.29 -4.27
N GLN A 99 25.71 42.28 -5.26
CA GLN A 99 25.90 43.04 -6.51
C GLN A 99 25.91 44.55 -6.31
N GLY A 100 25.14 45.06 -5.33
CA GLY A 100 25.05 46.48 -5.01
C GLY A 100 25.97 46.94 -3.88
N ALA A 101 26.60 46.00 -3.17
CA ALA A 101 27.41 46.28 -1.99
C ALA A 101 28.82 46.75 -2.38
N THR A 102 29.25 47.89 -1.82
CA THR A 102 30.60 48.44 -2.03
C THR A 102 31.63 47.99 -0.98
N GLY A 103 31.22 47.10 -0.06
CA GLY A 103 32.03 46.49 1.00
C GLY A 103 31.22 45.45 1.80
N GLY A 104 31.88 44.74 2.71
CA GLY A 104 31.22 43.73 3.56
C GLY A 104 31.04 42.35 2.90
N GLN A 105 31.86 42.03 1.89
CA GLN A 105 31.72 40.81 1.11
C GLN A 105 32.21 39.57 1.86
N ASP A 106 33.08 39.74 2.86
CA ASP A 106 33.52 38.67 3.76
C ASP A 106 32.40 38.26 4.72
N GLU A 107 31.61 39.22 5.21
CA GLU A 107 30.41 38.95 6.01
C GLU A 107 29.31 38.27 5.18
N ILE A 108 29.14 38.69 3.92
CA ILE A 108 28.20 38.01 3.00
C ILE A 108 28.67 36.58 2.72
N GLU A 109 29.97 36.34 2.53
CA GLU A 109 30.51 34.98 2.39
C GLU A 109 30.20 34.12 3.62
N ALA A 110 30.34 34.65 4.83
CA ALA A 110 30.00 33.94 6.06
C ALA A 110 28.51 33.57 6.13
N ASP A 111 27.61 34.49 5.76
CA ASP A 111 26.18 34.23 5.68
C ASP A 111 25.84 33.14 4.63
N LEU A 112 26.44 33.22 3.44
CA LEU A 112 26.26 32.23 2.36
C LEU A 112 26.76 30.83 2.79
N ALA A 113 27.88 30.77 3.49
CA ALA A 113 28.43 29.52 4.01
C ALA A 113 27.51 28.88 5.08
N GLU A 114 26.89 29.68 5.93
CA GLU A 114 25.92 29.18 6.92
C GLU A 114 24.65 28.66 6.24
N LEU A 115 24.12 29.36 5.22
CA LEU A 115 22.99 28.85 4.42
C LEU A 115 23.31 27.52 3.75
N VAL A 116 24.51 27.35 3.20
CA VAL A 116 24.96 26.07 2.62
C VAL A 116 25.01 24.97 3.66
N LYS A 117 25.53 25.26 4.86
CA LYS A 117 25.57 24.30 5.96
C LYS A 117 24.17 23.88 6.43
N GLN A 118 23.22 24.81 6.43
CA GLN A 118 21.81 24.50 6.70
C GLN A 118 21.24 23.59 5.60
N MET A 119 21.52 23.87 4.32
CA MET A 119 21.13 22.99 3.21
C MET A 119 21.73 21.58 3.33
N GLU A 120 23.02 21.45 3.68
CA GLU A 120 23.68 20.16 3.93
C GLU A 120 23.01 19.40 5.10
N THR A 121 22.63 20.11 6.16
CA THR A 121 21.95 19.52 7.32
C THR A 121 20.55 19.05 6.97
N THR A 122 19.77 19.87 6.27
CA THR A 122 18.44 19.52 5.77
C THR A 122 18.48 18.32 4.85
N LEU A 123 19.46 18.27 3.93
CA LEU A 123 19.66 17.13 3.04
C LEU A 123 19.95 15.84 3.83
N SER A 124 20.82 15.90 4.83
CA SER A 124 21.14 14.75 5.68
C SER A 124 19.96 14.30 6.56
N GLN A 125 19.01 15.17 6.86
CA GLN A 125 17.83 14.87 7.67
C GLN A 125 16.64 14.39 6.84
N SER A 126 16.66 14.58 5.51
CA SER A 126 15.59 14.19 4.59
C SER A 126 15.62 12.71 4.24
N THR A 127 15.65 11.86 5.27
CA THR A 127 15.65 10.39 5.14
C THR A 127 14.47 9.81 5.89
N PHE A 128 13.77 8.84 5.30
CA PHE A 128 12.65 8.14 5.93
C PHE A 128 13.00 6.67 6.12
N ASN A 129 13.12 6.19 7.37
CA ASN A 129 13.48 4.79 7.65
C ASN A 129 14.79 4.33 6.94
N GLY A 130 15.75 5.24 6.78
CA GLY A 130 17.01 4.99 6.05
C GLY A 130 16.90 5.08 4.52
N ASP A 131 15.70 5.36 4.00
CA ASP A 131 15.45 5.64 2.60
C ASP A 131 15.68 7.12 2.31
N ASP A 132 16.56 7.44 1.37
CA ASP A 132 16.84 8.80 0.91
C ASP A 132 16.43 8.88 -0.57
N MET A 133 15.90 10.03 -0.99
CA MET A 133 15.53 10.29 -2.38
C MET A 133 16.18 11.55 -2.96
N LEU A 134 16.98 12.26 -2.17
CA LEU A 134 17.59 13.55 -2.51
C LEU A 134 19.13 13.50 -2.64
N GLY A 135 19.83 12.45 -2.20
CA GLY A 135 21.30 12.40 -2.20
C GLY A 135 21.92 11.41 -3.19
N ALA A 136 21.93 11.67 -4.49
CA ALA A 136 22.50 10.73 -5.47
C ALA A 136 24.05 10.70 -5.47
N GLY A 137 24.56 10.02 -4.45
CA GLY A 137 25.95 9.60 -4.21
C GLY A 137 26.07 8.44 -3.21
N SER A 138 24.94 7.91 -2.69
CA SER A 138 24.89 6.71 -1.83
C SER A 138 24.07 5.54 -2.41
N TYR A 139 23.67 5.60 -3.70
CA TYR A 139 22.92 4.51 -4.38
C TYR A 139 23.73 3.71 -5.39
N ALA A 140 25.05 3.61 -5.22
CA ALA A 140 25.78 2.55 -5.89
C ALA A 140 25.43 1.21 -5.22
N GLY A 141 24.33 0.59 -5.67
CA GLY A 141 23.90 -0.75 -5.24
C GLY A 141 22.47 -0.90 -4.69
N VAL A 142 21.55 0.06 -4.90
CA VAL A 142 20.12 -0.24 -4.69
C VAL A 142 19.59 -0.95 -5.93
N SER A 143 19.81 -2.26 -6.00
CA SER A 143 18.87 -3.13 -6.73
C SER A 143 17.55 -3.03 -5.97
N ALA A 144 16.44 -2.81 -6.69
CA ALA A 144 15.11 -2.96 -6.14
C ALA A 144 15.07 -4.22 -5.28
N GLY A 145 14.63 -4.09 -4.03
CA GLY A 145 14.48 -5.22 -3.12
C GLY A 145 13.48 -6.18 -3.74
N SER A 146 13.95 -7.24 -4.39
CA SER A 146 13.07 -8.28 -4.90
C SER A 146 12.45 -9.00 -3.71
N VAL A 147 11.12 -9.03 -3.65
CA VAL A 147 10.38 -9.86 -2.70
C VAL A 147 10.69 -11.32 -3.01
N SER A 148 11.23 -12.07 -2.04
CA SER A 148 11.44 -13.51 -2.19
C SER A 148 10.09 -14.20 -2.39
N ALA A 149 9.85 -14.73 -3.59
CA ALA A 149 8.61 -15.42 -3.97
C ALA A 149 8.30 -16.66 -3.10
N THR A 150 9.27 -17.13 -2.30
CA THR A 150 9.14 -18.33 -1.45
C THR A 150 8.82 -18.00 0.01
N THR A 151 9.17 -16.80 0.50
CA THR A 151 9.08 -16.46 1.94
C THR A 151 8.46 -15.10 2.24
N GLY A 152 8.19 -14.24 1.25
CA GLY A 152 7.59 -12.91 1.45
C GLY A 152 8.42 -11.93 2.28
N ALA A 153 9.63 -12.30 2.71
CA ALA A 153 10.50 -11.47 3.52
C ALA A 153 11.36 -10.55 2.64
N LEU A 154 11.49 -9.29 3.08
CA LEU A 154 12.45 -8.32 2.56
C LEU A 154 13.87 -8.77 2.94
N THR A 155 14.60 -9.42 2.02
CA THR A 155 16.00 -9.77 2.24
C THR A 155 16.88 -8.58 1.93
N SER A 156 17.33 -7.87 2.97
CA SER A 156 18.39 -6.87 2.86
C SER A 156 19.73 -7.57 2.59
N GLY A 157 20.21 -7.46 1.35
CA GLY A 157 21.49 -8.03 0.91
C GLY A 157 22.25 -7.01 0.07
N ILE A 158 23.20 -6.32 0.69
CA ILE A 158 23.99 -5.23 0.11
C ILE A 158 25.26 -5.83 -0.53
N ASN A 159 25.49 -5.60 -1.83
CA ASN A 159 26.81 -5.74 -2.44
C ASN A 159 27.00 -4.72 -3.58
N HIS A 160 28.08 -3.95 -3.47
CA HIS A 160 28.42 -2.77 -4.27
C HIS A 160 29.40 -3.14 -5.40
N ALA A 161 29.09 -2.73 -6.64
CA ALA A 161 30.08 -2.62 -7.70
C ALA A 161 30.07 -1.18 -8.25
N ALA A 162 31.06 -0.40 -7.82
CA ALA A 162 31.33 0.94 -8.31
C ALA A 162 31.53 0.94 -9.83
N THR A 163 30.88 1.86 -10.54
CA THR A 163 31.40 2.36 -11.82
C THR A 163 31.32 3.86 -11.80
N THR A 164 32.49 4.47 -11.64
CA THR A 164 32.77 5.90 -11.71
C THR A 164 32.46 6.41 -13.11
N ALA A 165 31.47 7.29 -13.25
CA ALA A 165 31.31 8.14 -14.42
C ALA A 165 31.09 9.58 -13.96
N THR A 166 32.10 10.41 -14.21
CA THR A 166 32.11 11.85 -14.01
C THR A 166 30.97 12.51 -14.80
N GLY A 167 30.07 13.22 -14.12
CA GLY A 167 29.27 14.31 -14.72
C GLY A 167 27.91 13.95 -15.35
N ALA A 168 27.32 12.78 -15.06
CA ALA A 168 25.93 12.51 -15.43
C ALA A 168 25.08 12.36 -14.17
N THR A 169 24.02 13.16 -14.08
CA THR A 169 22.95 13.07 -13.07
C THR A 169 22.31 11.68 -13.17
N VAL A 170 22.77 10.72 -12.37
CA VAL A 170 22.12 9.41 -12.30
C VAL A 170 20.99 9.54 -11.28
N GLY A 171 19.85 10.08 -11.71
CA GLY A 171 18.60 9.73 -11.08
C GLY A 171 18.42 8.22 -11.23
N VAL A 172 18.53 7.49 -10.14
CA VAL A 172 18.19 6.06 -10.13
C VAL A 172 16.67 5.99 -10.06
N THR A 173 16.04 5.56 -11.15
CA THR A 173 14.62 5.24 -11.15
C THR A 173 14.38 4.04 -10.22
N ARG A 174 13.45 4.19 -9.28
CA ARG A 174 13.01 3.13 -8.38
C ARG A 174 11.68 2.58 -8.88
N ASP A 175 11.62 1.27 -9.02
CA ASP A 175 10.38 0.58 -9.36
C ASP A 175 9.55 0.34 -8.10
N VAL A 176 8.39 0.99 -8.03
CA VAL A 176 7.43 0.86 -6.94
C VAL A 176 6.34 -0.09 -7.39
N VAL A 177 6.21 -1.25 -6.73
CA VAL A 177 5.17 -2.22 -7.04
C VAL A 177 3.79 -1.65 -6.70
N THR A 178 2.90 -1.66 -7.67
CA THR A 178 1.56 -1.06 -7.63
C THR A 178 0.44 -2.06 -7.91
N GLY A 179 0.79 -3.30 -8.23
CA GLY A 179 -0.16 -4.37 -8.50
C GLY A 179 0.55 -5.70 -8.70
N ILE A 180 -0.20 -6.79 -8.52
CA ILE A 180 0.22 -8.14 -8.89
C ILE A 180 -0.80 -8.65 -9.91
N SER A 181 -0.32 -8.97 -11.12
CA SER A 181 -1.13 -9.59 -12.16
C SER A 181 -0.85 -11.08 -12.22
N ARG A 182 -1.92 -11.84 -12.47
CA ARG A 182 -1.87 -13.30 -12.63
C ARG A 182 -2.11 -13.64 -14.10
N ALA A 183 -1.10 -13.40 -14.93
CA ALA A 183 -1.15 -13.73 -16.35
C ALA A 183 -0.31 -15.00 -16.63
N GLY A 184 -0.94 -16.02 -17.24
CA GLY A 184 -0.23 -17.22 -17.70
C GLY A 184 0.30 -18.15 -16.60
N GLY A 185 -0.22 -18.08 -15.37
CA GLY A 185 0.22 -18.92 -14.26
C GLY A 185 1.48 -18.44 -13.54
N ALA A 186 1.99 -17.25 -13.86
CA ALA A 186 3.06 -16.56 -13.14
C ALA A 186 2.53 -15.28 -12.47
N TYR A 187 3.17 -14.88 -11.39
CA TYR A 187 2.96 -13.56 -10.77
C TYR A 187 3.83 -12.54 -11.50
N ALA A 188 3.23 -11.46 -11.98
CA ALA A 188 3.97 -10.31 -12.53
C ALA A 188 3.59 -9.05 -11.76
N THR A 189 4.55 -8.18 -11.47
CA THR A 189 4.35 -6.90 -10.79
C THR A 189 4.03 -5.81 -11.80
N THR A 190 3.06 -4.96 -11.50
CA THR A 190 2.88 -3.66 -12.17
C THR A 190 3.67 -2.64 -11.38
N GLU A 191 4.48 -1.80 -12.03
CA GLU A 191 5.39 -0.88 -11.35
C GLU A 191 5.17 0.58 -11.80
N ILE A 192 5.33 1.51 -10.86
CA ILE A 192 5.48 2.94 -11.13
C ILE A 192 6.95 3.29 -10.89
N ALA A 193 7.56 3.91 -11.88
CA ALA A 193 8.88 4.49 -11.78
C ALA A 193 8.83 5.77 -10.92
N VAL A 194 9.63 5.81 -9.86
CA VAL A 194 9.88 7.02 -9.05
C VAL A 194 11.36 7.36 -9.15
N ASP A 195 11.66 8.51 -9.72
CA ASP A 195 13.04 8.96 -9.86
C ASP A 195 13.60 9.45 -8.52
N THR A 196 14.80 8.99 -8.18
CA THR A 196 15.63 9.67 -7.18
C THR A 196 16.29 10.89 -7.80
N HIS A 197 16.56 11.91 -6.99
CA HIS A 197 17.12 13.16 -7.44
C HIS A 197 18.42 13.48 -6.70
N ASP A 198 19.39 14.04 -7.41
CA ASP A 198 20.70 14.36 -6.85
C ASP A 198 20.79 15.80 -6.35
N VAL A 199 20.09 16.11 -5.27
CA VAL A 199 20.20 17.41 -4.59
C VAL A 199 21.57 17.58 -3.93
N ALA A 200 22.29 16.51 -3.63
CA ALA A 200 23.66 16.57 -3.09
C ALA A 200 24.62 17.33 -4.02
N THR A 201 24.59 17.06 -5.33
CA THR A 201 25.41 17.84 -6.28
C THR A 201 24.96 19.28 -6.43
N LEU A 202 23.65 19.57 -6.30
CA LEU A 202 23.15 20.94 -6.30
C LEU A 202 23.65 21.73 -5.07
N VAL A 203 23.58 21.13 -3.88
CA VAL A 203 24.11 21.73 -2.63
C VAL A 203 25.62 21.92 -2.72
N ALA A 204 26.35 20.96 -3.32
CA ALA A 204 27.77 21.12 -3.60
C ALA A 204 28.05 22.30 -4.54
N ASN A 205 27.20 22.56 -5.54
CA ASN A 205 27.33 23.73 -6.40
C ASN A 205 27.11 25.05 -5.62
N PHE A 206 26.09 25.13 -4.76
CA PHE A 206 25.93 26.29 -3.87
C PHE A 206 27.17 26.52 -2.98
N LYS A 207 27.77 25.43 -2.47
CA LYS A 207 29.03 25.50 -1.73
C LYS A 207 30.17 26.09 -2.56
N THR A 208 30.32 25.68 -3.83
CA THR A 208 31.34 26.26 -4.70
C THR A 208 31.14 27.75 -4.98
N ILE A 209 29.89 28.22 -5.04
CA ILE A 209 29.58 29.64 -5.19
C ILE A 209 29.95 30.42 -3.91
N ALA A 210 29.67 29.85 -2.74
CA ALA A 210 29.99 30.48 -1.45
C ALA A 210 31.50 30.53 -1.15
N THR A 211 32.29 29.54 -1.59
CA THR A 211 33.72 29.49 -1.28
C THR A 211 34.50 30.63 -1.94
N SER A 212 35.26 31.38 -1.13
CA SER A 212 36.07 32.52 -1.60
C SER A 212 35.23 33.63 -2.24
N PHE A 213 33.94 33.72 -1.90
CA PHE A 213 33.03 34.72 -2.45
C PHE A 213 33.51 36.14 -2.15
N GLY A 214 33.95 36.44 -0.93
CA GLY A 214 34.44 37.75 -0.51
C GLY A 214 35.69 38.20 -1.27
N SER A 215 36.66 37.28 -1.44
CA SER A 215 37.89 37.54 -2.19
C SER A 215 37.65 37.73 -3.70
N ASN A 216 36.72 36.97 -4.28
CA ASN A 216 36.40 37.07 -5.71
C ASN A 216 35.54 38.30 -6.01
N ALA A 217 34.58 38.62 -5.14
CA ALA A 217 33.71 39.79 -5.29
C ALA A 217 34.44 41.13 -5.11
N SER A 218 35.52 41.17 -4.32
CA SER A 218 36.33 42.38 -4.08
C SER A 218 37.39 42.63 -5.14
N SER A 219 37.57 41.69 -6.08
CA SER A 219 38.61 41.78 -7.09
C SER A 219 38.28 42.86 -8.15
N GLY A 220 39.12 43.89 -8.25
CA GLY A 220 38.78 45.11 -9.01
C GLY A 220 38.43 44.92 -10.49
N SER A 221 39.02 43.95 -11.20
CA SER A 221 38.76 43.73 -12.64
C SER A 221 37.84 42.54 -12.95
N PHE A 222 37.56 41.67 -11.95
CA PHE A 222 36.80 40.43 -12.15
C PHE A 222 35.56 40.32 -11.24
N GLY A 223 35.46 41.13 -10.18
CA GLY A 223 34.40 41.04 -9.17
C GLY A 223 32.99 41.27 -9.72
N ALA A 224 32.81 42.26 -10.60
CA ALA A 224 31.50 42.50 -11.22
C ALA A 224 31.06 41.35 -12.14
N ALA A 225 32.00 40.74 -12.88
CA ALA A 225 31.71 39.58 -13.73
C ALA A 225 31.46 38.31 -12.90
N PHE A 226 32.21 38.13 -11.81
CA PHE A 226 32.00 37.05 -10.84
C PHE A 226 30.62 37.14 -10.18
N LEU A 227 30.24 38.32 -9.68
CA LEU A 227 28.93 38.55 -9.03
C LEU A 227 27.76 38.28 -9.98
N ALA A 228 27.85 38.72 -11.24
CA ALA A 228 26.86 38.41 -12.25
C ALA A 228 26.79 36.90 -12.57
N GLY A 229 27.94 36.24 -12.70
CA GLY A 229 28.02 34.79 -12.93
C GLY A 229 27.50 33.97 -11.74
N ALA A 230 27.83 34.38 -10.52
CA ALA A 230 27.34 33.77 -9.29
C ALA A 230 25.82 33.87 -9.17
N LEU A 231 25.25 35.03 -9.53
CA LEU A 231 23.79 35.20 -9.55
C LEU A 231 23.13 34.24 -10.55
N THR A 232 23.60 34.21 -11.80
CA THR A 232 23.05 33.31 -12.83
C THR A 232 23.21 31.83 -12.46
N ALA A 233 24.36 31.44 -11.89
CA ALA A 233 24.57 30.08 -11.39
C ALA A 233 23.62 29.74 -10.23
N THR A 234 23.36 30.69 -9.34
CA THR A 234 22.41 30.53 -8.24
C THR A 234 20.97 30.38 -8.74
N GLU A 235 20.55 31.19 -9.73
CA GLU A 235 19.22 31.09 -10.36
C GLU A 235 19.02 29.74 -11.06
N SER A 236 20.04 29.27 -11.79
CA SER A 236 20.04 27.94 -12.42
C SER A 236 19.85 26.83 -11.38
N GLN A 237 20.58 26.91 -10.26
CA GLN A 237 20.51 25.88 -9.22
C GLN A 237 19.17 25.93 -8.48
N LEU A 238 18.64 27.12 -8.20
CA LEU A 238 17.31 27.29 -7.63
C LEU A 238 16.21 26.71 -8.55
N SER A 239 16.31 26.95 -9.86
CA SER A 239 15.39 26.34 -10.84
C SER A 239 15.46 24.82 -10.78
N ALA A 240 16.65 24.24 -10.70
CA ALA A 240 16.84 22.79 -10.62
C ALA A 240 16.29 22.19 -9.31
N VAL A 241 16.44 22.86 -8.15
CA VAL A 241 15.81 22.43 -6.89
C VAL A 241 14.27 22.49 -6.99
N THR A 242 13.75 23.54 -7.61
CA THR A 242 12.30 23.70 -7.84
C THR A 242 11.75 22.59 -8.75
N ASP A 243 12.47 22.24 -9.82
CA ASP A 243 12.10 21.12 -10.69
C ASP A 243 12.08 19.78 -9.94
N ILE A 244 13.02 19.57 -9.01
CA ILE A 244 13.06 18.37 -8.17
C ILE A 244 11.85 18.32 -7.22
N ALA A 245 11.53 19.42 -6.53
CA ALA A 245 10.38 19.50 -5.65
C ALA A 245 9.06 19.22 -6.40
N THR A 246 8.90 19.78 -7.60
CA THR A 246 7.71 19.54 -8.44
C THR A 246 7.60 18.10 -8.92
N LYS A 247 8.72 17.44 -9.31
CA LYS A 247 8.74 16.03 -9.70
C LYS A 247 8.42 15.08 -8.54
N LEU A 248 8.92 15.37 -7.34
CA LEU A 248 8.56 14.61 -6.14
C LEU A 248 7.07 14.76 -5.82
N GLY A 249 6.52 15.97 -5.94
CA GLY A 249 5.07 16.20 -5.78
C GLY A 249 4.22 15.45 -6.81
N GLN A 250 4.65 15.39 -8.07
CA GLN A 250 3.99 14.59 -9.11
C GLN A 250 4.03 13.10 -8.78
N SER A 251 5.17 12.59 -8.31
CA SER A 251 5.35 11.19 -7.92
C SER A 251 4.48 10.82 -6.71
N GLU A 252 4.45 11.68 -5.69
CA GLU A 252 3.57 11.52 -4.51
C GLU A 252 2.10 11.44 -4.95
N LYS A 253 1.67 12.33 -5.85
CA LYS A 253 0.29 12.34 -6.33
C LYS A 253 -0.06 11.11 -7.18
N SER A 254 0.89 10.63 -7.98
CA SER A 254 0.71 9.39 -8.75
C SER A 254 0.50 8.19 -7.83
N ILE A 255 1.27 8.08 -6.74
CA ILE A 255 1.12 7.01 -5.75
C ILE A 255 -0.22 7.12 -5.03
N GLU A 256 -0.64 8.32 -4.63
CA GLU A 256 -1.94 8.53 -3.98
C GLU A 256 -3.10 8.09 -4.88
N ASN A 257 -3.08 8.48 -6.17
CA ASN A 257 -4.10 8.05 -7.13
C ASN A 257 -4.13 6.52 -7.28
N GLN A 258 -2.97 5.86 -7.22
CA GLN A 258 -2.88 4.42 -7.28
C GLN A 258 -3.42 3.75 -6.00
N GLN A 259 -3.12 4.29 -4.81
CA GLN A 259 -3.70 3.81 -3.56
C GLN A 259 -5.23 3.89 -3.57
N ASP A 260 -5.79 5.00 -4.07
CA ASP A 260 -7.23 5.17 -4.20
C ASP A 260 -7.85 4.17 -5.18
N PHE A 261 -7.15 3.89 -6.29
CA PHE A 261 -7.58 2.86 -7.23
C PHE A 261 -7.55 1.47 -6.59
N LEU A 262 -6.47 1.11 -5.90
CA LEU A 262 -6.34 -0.19 -5.24
C LEU A 262 -7.37 -0.39 -4.14
N ASN A 263 -7.65 0.64 -3.33
CA ASN A 263 -8.73 0.59 -2.33
C ASN A 263 -10.07 0.29 -2.98
N LYS A 264 -10.41 0.97 -4.09
CA LYS A 264 -11.64 0.68 -4.83
C LYS A 264 -11.65 -0.72 -5.44
N VAL A 265 -10.50 -1.24 -5.87
CA VAL A 265 -10.39 -2.61 -6.37
C VAL A 265 -10.64 -3.61 -5.24
N VAL A 266 -10.03 -3.41 -4.06
CA VAL A 266 -10.26 -4.21 -2.85
C VAL A 266 -11.74 -4.18 -2.46
N ASP A 267 -12.35 -3.01 -2.36
CA ASP A 267 -13.77 -2.86 -2.02
C ASP A 267 -14.68 -3.63 -3.00
N ASN A 268 -14.39 -3.56 -4.30
CA ASN A 268 -15.15 -4.29 -5.31
C ASN A 268 -14.92 -5.81 -5.25
N ILE A 269 -13.69 -6.24 -4.94
CA ILE A 269 -13.35 -7.66 -4.77
C ILE A 269 -14.06 -8.21 -3.53
N ASP A 270 -13.97 -7.53 -2.39
CA ASP A 270 -14.59 -7.94 -1.14
C ASP A 270 -16.12 -7.97 -1.26
N ALA A 271 -16.72 -6.97 -1.90
CA ALA A 271 -18.16 -6.98 -2.20
C ALA A 271 -18.53 -8.12 -3.17
N GLY A 272 -17.68 -8.42 -4.16
CA GLY A 272 -17.87 -9.54 -5.08
C GLY A 272 -17.77 -10.91 -4.38
N VAL A 273 -16.81 -11.07 -3.47
CA VAL A 273 -16.65 -12.25 -2.61
C VAL A 273 -17.86 -12.41 -1.69
N GLY A 274 -18.26 -11.34 -1.02
CA GLY A 274 -19.44 -11.34 -0.15
C GLY A 274 -20.71 -11.71 -0.90
N ALA A 275 -20.95 -11.13 -2.09
CA ALA A 275 -22.09 -11.51 -2.93
C ALA A 275 -22.07 -12.98 -3.39
N MET A 276 -20.90 -13.62 -3.44
CA MET A 276 -20.75 -15.03 -3.81
C MET A 276 -20.95 -15.99 -2.64
N ILE A 277 -20.63 -15.57 -1.41
CA ILE A 277 -20.48 -16.49 -0.27
C ILE A 277 -21.26 -16.08 0.97
N ASP A 278 -21.62 -14.83 1.15
CA ASP A 278 -22.38 -14.41 2.33
C ASP A 278 -23.78 -15.03 2.33
N ALA A 279 -24.27 -15.32 3.54
CA ALA A 279 -25.64 -15.74 3.75
C ALA A 279 -26.53 -14.52 3.99
N ASP A 280 -27.74 -14.54 3.43
CA ASP A 280 -28.79 -13.60 3.83
C ASP A 280 -29.31 -14.01 5.22
N MET A 281 -28.91 -13.23 6.23
CA MET A 281 -29.25 -13.49 7.63
C MET A 281 -30.75 -13.33 7.91
N GLU A 282 -31.47 -12.55 7.12
CA GLU A 282 -32.92 -12.40 7.27
C GLU A 282 -33.65 -13.66 6.79
N GLU A 283 -33.24 -14.19 5.62
CA GLU A 283 -33.78 -15.45 5.11
C GLU A 283 -33.41 -16.63 6.01
N GLU A 284 -32.15 -16.75 6.41
CA GLU A 284 -31.71 -17.87 7.26
C GLU A 284 -32.34 -17.79 8.66
N ALA A 285 -32.58 -16.60 9.23
CA ALA A 285 -33.31 -16.46 10.50
C ALA A 285 -34.77 -16.91 10.37
N ALA A 286 -35.46 -16.53 9.30
CA ALA A 286 -36.82 -16.99 9.03
C ALA A 286 -36.87 -18.51 8.83
N ARG A 287 -35.88 -19.07 8.11
CA ARG A 287 -35.73 -20.51 7.88
C ARG A 287 -35.45 -21.27 9.17
N LEU A 288 -34.60 -20.74 10.06
CA LEU A 288 -34.30 -21.33 11.36
C LEU A 288 -35.57 -21.47 12.20
N GLN A 289 -36.38 -20.41 12.28
CA GLN A 289 -37.65 -20.42 13.01
C GLN A 289 -38.62 -21.45 12.42
N ALA A 290 -38.74 -21.49 11.08
CA ALA A 290 -39.57 -22.48 10.40
C ALA A 290 -39.12 -23.92 10.69
N LEU A 291 -37.81 -24.19 10.66
CA LEU A 291 -37.24 -25.52 10.96
C LEU A 291 -37.44 -25.92 12.42
N GLN A 292 -37.33 -25.00 13.37
CA GLN A 292 -37.64 -25.26 14.79
C GLN A 292 -39.11 -25.66 14.99
N VAL A 293 -40.04 -24.96 14.34
CA VAL A 293 -41.46 -25.30 14.37
C VAL A 293 -41.71 -26.66 13.70
N GLN A 294 -41.08 -26.93 12.56
CA GLN A 294 -41.17 -28.23 11.88
C GLN A 294 -40.62 -29.37 12.74
N GLN A 295 -39.52 -29.16 13.47
CA GLN A 295 -38.97 -30.14 14.41
C GLN A 295 -39.96 -30.46 15.54
N GLN A 296 -40.60 -29.43 16.11
CA GLN A 296 -41.63 -29.61 17.13
C GLN A 296 -42.86 -30.38 16.59
N LEU A 297 -43.31 -30.06 15.37
CA LEU A 297 -44.40 -30.78 14.71
C LEU A 297 -44.02 -32.22 14.33
N ALA A 298 -42.78 -32.46 13.92
CA ALA A 298 -42.29 -33.79 13.56
C ALA A 298 -42.11 -34.69 14.78
N THR A 299 -41.64 -34.16 15.92
CA THR A 299 -41.59 -34.90 17.19
C THR A 299 -42.99 -35.24 17.70
N GLN A 300 -43.95 -34.33 17.57
CA GLN A 300 -45.36 -34.60 17.88
C GLN A 300 -45.98 -35.62 16.90
N SER A 301 -45.67 -35.53 15.62
CA SER A 301 -46.14 -36.49 14.61
C SER A 301 -45.54 -37.89 14.83
N LEU A 302 -44.29 -37.96 15.27
CA LEU A 302 -43.63 -39.21 15.64
C LEU A 302 -44.24 -39.82 16.91
N SER A 303 -44.58 -39.00 17.92
CA SER A 303 -45.26 -39.51 19.12
C SER A 303 -46.67 -40.03 18.82
N ILE A 304 -47.42 -39.37 17.92
CA ILE A 304 -48.72 -39.84 17.40
C ILE A 304 -48.56 -41.12 16.55
N ALA A 305 -47.55 -41.17 15.69
CA ALA A 305 -47.27 -42.36 14.89
C ALA A 305 -46.91 -43.57 15.78
N ASN A 306 -46.24 -43.34 16.91
CA ASN A 306 -45.82 -44.39 17.83
C ASN A 306 -46.96 -44.88 18.75
N SER A 307 -48.03 -44.11 18.94
CA SER A 307 -49.23 -44.53 19.68
C SER A 307 -50.23 -45.33 18.83
N SER A 308 -50.13 -45.28 17.49
CA SER A 308 -51.01 -46.00 16.57
C SER A 308 -51.02 -47.54 16.77
N PRO A 309 -49.89 -48.24 16.99
CA PRO A 309 -49.89 -49.68 17.30
C PRO A 309 -50.47 -50.01 18.68
N GLN A 310 -50.42 -49.08 19.65
CA GLN A 310 -50.97 -49.28 21.00
C GLN A 310 -52.51 -49.33 20.98
N ASN A 311 -53.13 -48.51 20.14
CA ASN A 311 -54.59 -48.55 19.89
C ASN A 311 -55.05 -49.87 19.23
N ILE A 312 -54.15 -50.57 18.52
CA ILE A 312 -54.43 -51.89 17.95
C ILE A 312 -54.31 -52.96 19.03
N LEU A 313 -53.35 -52.85 19.95
CA LEU A 313 -53.23 -53.77 21.09
C LEU A 313 -54.40 -53.68 22.07
N SER A 314 -54.99 -52.49 22.28
CA SER A 314 -56.20 -52.34 23.10
C SER A 314 -57.46 -52.95 22.48
N LEU A 315 -57.43 -53.32 21.20
CA LEU A 315 -58.52 -54.04 20.51
C LEU A 315 -58.44 -55.56 20.69
N PHE A 316 -57.30 -56.06 21.18
CA PHE A 316 -57.04 -57.47 21.44
C PHE A 316 -56.89 -57.81 22.94
N GLN A 317 -57.17 -56.85 23.82
CA GLN A 317 -57.40 -57.03 25.26
C GLN A 317 -58.90 -56.95 25.54
#